data_AF-D9W332-F1
#
_entry.id   AF-D9W332-F1
#
_cell.length_a   1.000
_cell.length_b   1.000
_cell.length_c   1.000
_cell.angle_alpha   90.00
_cell.angle_beta   90.00
_cell.angle_gamma   90.00
#
_symmetry.space_group_name_H-M   'P 1'
#
loop_
_entity.id
_entity.type
_entity.pdbx_description
1 polymer ?
#
loop_
_entity_poly.entity_id
_entity_poly.type
_entity_poly.pdbx_seq_one_letter_code
_entity_poly.pdbx_strand_id
1 'polypeptide(L)'
;MPQQARRGTFLRVATAAAAITALLAPAATAAPRPDAVRQGLNALVRTDHLPGALATVTDRDGRTRTYTAGAEDGQVRIGSNTKTFTAVVVLQLVGEGRIGLDTPVDTHLPGLVRGEGIDGRHITVRQLLQHTSGLPDYEADDTDAILGRRYLEPRDILDTALRHKAAFPPGTSWAYSNTNYVVAGLIVQKVTGRPLAEEIDRRVIRPLGLRHTYFPAPGDTNNPGTPLLRATTRTRRAPRAATFTTSTPQRPGRRAR
;
A
#
# COMPACT_ATOMS: atom_id res chain seq x y z
N MET A 1 41.99 18.68 -103.67
CA MET A 1 42.70 17.40 -103.41
C MET A 1 43.94 17.69 -102.58
N PRO A 2 44.42 16.84 -101.66
CA PRO A 2 43.81 15.70 -100.97
C PRO A 2 44.00 15.69 -99.42
N GLN A 3 43.27 14.78 -98.79
CA GLN A 3 43.55 13.91 -97.62
C GLN A 3 44.62 14.20 -96.54
N GLN A 4 44.11 14.05 -95.31
CA GLN A 4 44.55 13.14 -94.22
C GLN A 4 45.67 13.50 -93.22
N ALA A 5 45.20 13.55 -91.97
CA ALA A 5 45.62 12.75 -90.80
C ALA A 5 46.87 13.15 -90.01
N ARG A 6 46.70 13.36 -88.70
CA ARG A 6 47.01 12.39 -87.62
C ARG A 6 46.91 13.01 -86.21
N ARG A 7 46.42 12.18 -85.26
CA ARG A 7 46.79 12.01 -83.83
C ARG A 7 46.83 13.27 -82.95
N GLY A 8 46.16 13.38 -81.81
CA GLY A 8 45.92 12.47 -80.69
C GLY A 8 45.63 13.37 -79.47
N THR A 9 44.79 12.99 -78.51
CA THR A 9 45.21 12.70 -77.13
C THR A 9 43.97 12.29 -76.34
N PHE A 10 44.12 11.21 -75.60
CA PHE A 10 43.13 10.64 -74.69
C PHE A 10 42.98 11.52 -73.44
N LEU A 11 41.75 11.83 -73.03
CA LEU A 11 41.44 12.16 -71.64
C LEU A 11 40.40 11.17 -71.14
N ARG A 12 40.85 10.28 -70.25
CA ARG A 12 40.03 9.31 -69.52
C ARG A 12 39.20 10.07 -68.48
N VAL A 13 37.89 10.13 -68.66
CA VAL A 13 36.95 10.48 -67.58
C VAL A 13 36.65 9.19 -66.82
N ALA A 14 37.19 9.07 -65.62
CA ALA A 14 36.87 7.96 -64.71
C ALA A 14 35.49 8.20 -64.09
N THR A 15 34.47 7.51 -64.59
CA THR A 15 33.18 7.38 -63.91
C THR A 15 33.33 6.44 -62.72
N ALA A 16 33.35 6.99 -61.50
CA ALA A 16 33.24 6.21 -60.27
C ALA A 16 31.78 5.81 -60.05
N ALA A 17 31.44 4.56 -60.35
CA ALA A 17 30.18 3.96 -59.92
C ALA A 17 30.35 3.46 -58.46
N ALA A 18 29.85 4.23 -57.50
CA ALA A 18 29.76 3.78 -56.11
C ALA A 18 28.57 2.83 -55.97
N ALA A 19 28.84 1.53 -55.87
CA ALA A 19 27.84 0.54 -55.49
C ALA A 19 27.51 0.70 -53.99
N ILE A 20 26.31 1.22 -53.69
CA ILE A 20 25.77 1.23 -52.33
C ILE A 20 25.13 -0.14 -52.09
N THR A 21 25.92 -1.10 -51.62
CA THR A 21 25.37 -2.29 -50.95
C THR A 21 24.90 -1.88 -49.56
N ALA A 22 23.61 -1.57 -49.42
CA ALA A 22 22.98 -1.43 -48.12
C ALA A 22 22.96 -2.79 -47.43
N LEU A 23 23.88 -3.02 -46.47
CA LEU A 23 23.74 -4.12 -45.52
C LEU A 23 22.50 -3.83 -44.66
N LEU A 24 21.42 -4.57 -44.92
CA LEU A 24 20.34 -4.73 -43.95
C LEU A 24 20.90 -5.54 -42.78
N ALA A 25 21.45 -4.88 -41.77
CA ALA A 25 21.67 -5.52 -40.49
C ALA A 25 20.29 -5.95 -39.95
N PRO A 26 20.08 -7.24 -39.59
CA PRO A 26 18.84 -7.62 -38.94
C PRO A 26 18.72 -6.78 -37.67
N ALA A 27 17.62 -6.04 -37.54
CA ALA A 27 17.32 -5.30 -36.33
C ALA A 27 17.43 -6.29 -35.17
N ALA A 28 18.43 -6.10 -34.30
CA ALA A 28 18.60 -6.93 -33.13
C ALA A 28 17.32 -6.81 -32.31
N THR A 29 16.49 -7.86 -32.32
CA THR A 29 15.38 -7.98 -31.38
C THR A 29 16.01 -7.97 -30.00
N ALA A 30 15.88 -6.85 -29.29
CA ALA A 30 16.32 -6.75 -27.92
C ALA A 30 15.73 -7.93 -27.14
N ALA A 31 16.60 -8.75 -26.55
CA ALA A 31 16.16 -9.85 -25.72
C ALA A 31 15.15 -9.31 -24.68
N PRO A 32 14.06 -10.04 -24.39
CA PRO A 32 13.10 -9.61 -23.38
C PRO A 32 13.86 -9.27 -22.10
N ARG A 33 13.72 -8.04 -21.61
CA ARG A 33 14.31 -7.68 -20.32
C ARG A 33 13.79 -8.66 -19.27
N PRO A 34 14.64 -9.19 -18.38
CA PRO A 34 14.20 -10.10 -17.35
C PRO A 34 13.07 -9.46 -16.54
N ASP A 35 12.03 -10.23 -16.26
CA ASP A 35 10.91 -9.76 -15.46
C ASP A 35 11.39 -9.54 -14.01
N ALA A 36 11.73 -8.29 -13.69
CA ALA A 36 12.31 -7.91 -12.41
C ALA A 36 11.41 -8.28 -11.22
N VAL A 37 10.08 -8.26 -11.41
CA VAL A 37 9.11 -8.66 -10.37
C VAL A 37 9.25 -10.15 -10.09
N ARG A 38 9.32 -10.97 -11.14
CA ARG A 38 9.54 -12.42 -11.00
C ARG A 38 10.88 -12.75 -10.36
N GLN A 39 11.94 -12.03 -10.73
CA GLN A 39 13.26 -12.22 -10.13
C GLN A 39 13.27 -11.87 -8.64
N GLY A 40 12.65 -10.75 -8.25
CA GLY A 40 12.53 -10.35 -6.85
C GLY A 40 11.74 -11.37 -6.02
N LEU A 41 10.60 -11.85 -6.51
CA LEU A 41 9.82 -12.88 -5.82
C LEU A 41 10.59 -14.19 -5.66
N ASN A 42 11.35 -14.61 -6.68
CA ASN A 42 12.20 -15.80 -6.58
C ASN A 42 13.33 -15.61 -5.55
N ALA A 43 13.89 -14.41 -5.42
CA ALA A 43 14.93 -14.12 -4.43
C ALA A 43 14.37 -14.20 -3.00
N LEU A 44 13.17 -13.65 -2.75
CA LEU A 44 12.50 -13.74 -1.45
C LEU A 44 12.32 -15.21 -0.99
N VAL A 45 12.01 -16.12 -1.91
CA VAL A 45 11.80 -17.53 -1.57
C VAL A 45 13.11 -18.31 -1.47
N ARG A 46 14.04 -18.11 -2.41
CA ARG A 46 15.27 -18.92 -2.50
C ARG A 46 16.38 -18.43 -1.57
N THR A 47 16.49 -17.13 -1.41
CA THR A 47 17.55 -16.48 -0.63
C THR A 47 17.08 -16.16 0.78
N ASP A 48 15.89 -15.56 0.91
CA ASP A 48 15.37 -15.12 2.22
C ASP A 48 14.50 -16.20 2.89
N HIS A 49 14.39 -17.36 2.26
CA HIS A 49 13.69 -18.54 2.76
C HIS A 49 12.22 -18.29 3.15
N LEU A 50 11.57 -17.31 2.52
CA LEU A 50 10.13 -17.11 2.71
C LEU A 50 9.35 -18.29 2.11
N PRO A 51 8.28 -18.76 2.78
CA PRO A 51 7.49 -19.90 2.29
C PRO A 51 6.76 -19.58 0.97
N GLY A 52 6.48 -18.31 0.70
CA GLY A 52 5.90 -17.87 -0.57
C GLY A 52 5.85 -16.34 -0.69
N ALA A 53 5.73 -15.86 -1.93
CA ALA A 53 5.59 -14.45 -2.26
C ALA A 53 4.64 -14.27 -3.45
N LEU A 54 3.74 -13.29 -3.35
CA LEU A 54 2.77 -12.96 -4.40
C LEU A 54 2.78 -11.47 -4.69
N ALA A 55 2.71 -11.11 -5.99
CA ALA A 55 2.56 -9.75 -6.44
C ALA A 55 1.51 -9.68 -7.57
N THR A 56 0.69 -8.64 -7.56
CA THR A 56 -0.18 -8.31 -8.70
C THR A 56 0.15 -6.92 -9.17
N VAL A 57 0.54 -6.78 -10.43
CA VAL A 57 0.99 -5.53 -11.05
C VAL A 57 0.01 -5.17 -12.16
N THR A 58 -0.55 -3.97 -12.09
CA THR A 58 -1.35 -3.40 -13.18
C THR A 58 -0.53 -2.30 -13.83
N ASP A 59 -0.24 -2.45 -15.13
CA ASP A 59 0.52 -1.44 -15.88
C ASP A 59 -0.34 -0.23 -16.25
N ARG A 60 0.31 0.79 -16.84
CA ARG A 60 -0.34 2.03 -17.29
C ARG A 60 -1.42 1.82 -18.36
N ASP A 61 -1.39 0.68 -19.07
CA ASP A 61 -2.37 0.32 -20.08
C ASP A 61 -3.52 -0.50 -19.48
N GLY A 62 -3.56 -0.64 -18.14
CA GLY A 62 -4.56 -1.39 -17.40
C GLY A 62 -4.37 -2.90 -17.45
N ARG A 63 -3.23 -3.40 -17.95
CA ARG A 63 -2.97 -4.85 -18.02
C ARG A 63 -2.48 -5.34 -16.67
N THR A 64 -3.24 -6.27 -16.09
CA THR A 64 -2.89 -6.88 -14.81
C THR A 64 -2.12 -8.18 -15.02
N ARG A 65 -1.01 -8.35 -14.29
CA ARG A 65 -0.20 -9.57 -14.21
C ARG A 65 -0.06 -10.00 -12.76
N THR A 66 -0.27 -11.27 -12.49
CA THR A 66 -0.05 -11.86 -11.16
C THR A 66 1.17 -12.76 -11.19
N TYR A 67 1.97 -12.67 -10.14
CA TYR A 67 3.23 -13.36 -9.94
C TYR A 67 3.18 -14.13 -8.63
N THR A 68 3.72 -15.34 -8.64
CA THR A 68 3.89 -16.20 -7.46
C THR A 68 5.29 -16.81 -7.48
N ALA A 69 5.83 -17.03 -6.28
CA ALA A 69 6.99 -17.89 -6.02
C ALA A 69 6.76 -18.61 -4.68
N GLY A 70 7.20 -19.88 -4.56
CA GLY A 70 6.94 -20.69 -3.37
C GLY A 70 5.47 -21.10 -3.26
N ALA A 71 4.91 -21.07 -2.05
CA ALA A 71 3.50 -21.37 -1.82
C ALA A 71 2.58 -20.43 -2.64
N GLU A 72 1.72 -21.02 -3.47
CA GLU A 72 0.94 -20.28 -4.47
C GLU A 72 -0.44 -19.81 -3.99
N ASP A 73 -0.96 -20.43 -2.93
CA ASP A 73 -2.27 -20.11 -2.35
C ASP A 73 -2.16 -20.00 -0.83
N GLY A 74 -2.78 -18.98 -0.25
CA GLY A 74 -2.72 -18.75 1.19
C GLY A 74 -3.48 -17.51 1.65
N GLN A 75 -3.75 -17.46 2.96
CA GLN A 75 -4.23 -16.25 3.61
C GLN A 75 -3.09 -15.61 4.37
N VAL A 76 -2.90 -14.32 4.15
CA VAL A 76 -1.90 -13.53 4.88
C VAL A 76 -2.59 -12.54 5.80
N ARG A 77 -2.00 -12.32 6.98
CA ARG A 77 -2.35 -11.18 7.82
C ARG A 77 -1.79 -9.94 7.14
N ILE A 78 -2.64 -8.99 6.77
CA ILE A 78 -2.19 -7.81 6.01
C ILE A 78 -1.51 -6.75 6.89
N GLY A 79 -1.40 -7.03 8.19
CA GLY A 79 -0.69 -6.16 9.13
C GLY A 79 -1.25 -4.73 9.13
N SER A 80 -0.34 -3.77 9.11
CA SER A 80 -0.64 -2.33 9.10
C SER A 80 -1.47 -1.86 7.92
N ASN A 81 -1.62 -2.64 6.83
CA ASN A 81 -2.57 -2.30 5.77
C ASN A 81 -4.03 -2.26 6.28
N THR A 82 -4.31 -2.88 7.42
CA THR A 82 -5.59 -2.77 8.15
C THR A 82 -5.95 -1.30 8.45
N LYS A 83 -4.96 -0.45 8.73
CA LYS A 83 -5.17 0.97 9.06
C LYS A 83 -5.89 1.72 7.95
N THR A 84 -5.63 1.37 6.69
CA THR A 84 -6.33 1.96 5.55
C THR A 84 -7.84 1.66 5.58
N PHE A 85 -8.23 0.44 5.95
CA PHE A 85 -9.66 0.08 6.10
C PHE A 85 -10.31 0.85 7.25
N THR A 86 -9.63 0.94 8.39
CA THR A 86 -10.10 1.73 9.54
C THR A 86 -10.26 3.21 9.16
N ALA A 87 -9.27 3.79 8.47
CA ALA A 87 -9.31 5.18 8.03
C ALA A 87 -10.48 5.44 7.07
N VAL A 88 -10.76 4.53 6.13
CA VAL A 88 -11.93 4.63 5.24
C VAL A 88 -13.23 4.67 6.04
N VAL A 89 -13.40 3.78 7.02
CA VAL A 89 -14.61 3.77 7.88
C VAL A 89 -14.75 5.07 8.66
N VAL A 90 -13.66 5.57 9.26
CA VAL A 90 -13.67 6.86 9.98
C VAL A 90 -14.05 7.99 9.03
N LEU A 91 -13.45 8.07 7.84
CA LEU A 91 -13.73 9.11 6.86
C LEU A 91 -15.14 9.04 6.26
N GLN A 92 -15.71 7.83 6.11
CA GLN A 92 -17.13 7.68 5.76
C GLN A 92 -18.03 8.23 6.86
N LEU A 93 -17.73 7.94 8.14
CA LEU A 93 -18.47 8.50 9.28
C LEU A 93 -18.29 10.02 9.40
N VAL A 94 -17.16 10.57 8.96
CA VAL A 94 -16.97 12.03 8.81
C VAL A 94 -17.88 12.58 7.70
N GLY A 95 -17.94 11.91 6.54
CA GLY A 95 -18.87 12.28 5.47
C GLY A 95 -20.34 12.20 5.89
N GLU A 96 -20.69 11.32 6.82
CA GLU A 96 -22.01 11.21 7.45
C GLU A 96 -22.26 12.25 8.56
N GLY A 97 -21.27 13.10 8.90
CA GLY A 97 -21.38 14.08 9.98
C GLY A 97 -21.38 13.47 11.39
N ARG A 98 -21.02 12.20 11.54
CA ARG A 98 -21.03 11.47 12.83
C ARG A 98 -19.71 11.54 13.60
N ILE A 99 -18.63 11.87 12.90
CA ILE A 99 -17.30 12.11 13.45
C ILE A 99 -16.78 13.43 12.87
N GLY A 100 -16.18 14.29 13.70
CA GLY A 100 -15.42 15.44 13.21
C GLY A 100 -13.92 15.15 13.24
N LEU A 101 -13.19 15.52 12.18
CA LEU A 101 -11.72 15.34 12.15
C LEU A 101 -11.02 16.17 13.21
N ASP A 102 -11.49 17.39 13.46
CA ASP A 102 -10.89 18.30 14.45
C ASP A 102 -11.60 18.20 15.81
N THR A 103 -12.52 17.25 15.97
CA THR A 103 -13.18 16.96 17.24
C THR A 103 -12.20 16.25 18.19
N PRO A 104 -12.13 16.67 19.48
CA PRO A 104 -11.35 15.96 20.48
C PRO A 104 -11.83 14.53 20.67
N VAL A 105 -10.90 13.60 20.88
CA VAL A 105 -11.17 12.18 21.14
C VAL A 105 -12.11 12.00 22.34
N ASP A 106 -11.96 12.81 23.39
CA ASP A 106 -12.79 12.78 24.61
C ASP A 106 -14.28 13.02 24.33
N THR A 107 -14.63 13.67 23.22
CA THR A 107 -16.03 13.87 22.79
C THR A 107 -16.73 12.53 22.53
N HIS A 108 -15.99 11.57 21.97
CA HIS A 108 -16.51 10.24 21.67
C HIS A 108 -16.22 9.28 22.82
N LEU A 109 -15.02 9.35 23.42
CA LEU A 109 -14.54 8.42 24.44
C LEU A 109 -14.23 9.15 25.76
N PRO A 110 -15.25 9.68 26.46
CA PRO A 110 -15.05 10.56 27.61
C PRO A 110 -14.28 9.85 28.73
N GLY A 111 -13.16 10.44 29.14
CA GLY A 111 -12.30 9.95 30.22
C GLY A 111 -11.47 8.71 29.88
N LEU A 112 -11.61 8.16 28.67
CA LEU A 112 -10.99 6.87 28.33
C LEU A 112 -9.50 6.99 28.00
N VAL A 113 -9.10 8.11 27.41
CA VAL A 113 -7.73 8.39 26.95
C VAL A 113 -7.09 9.40 27.89
N ARG A 114 -6.56 8.90 29.01
CA ARG A 114 -5.91 9.69 30.08
C ARG A 114 -4.66 8.97 30.57
N GLY A 115 -3.61 9.72 30.89
CA GLY A 115 -2.33 9.20 31.37
C GLY A 115 -1.31 10.32 31.60
N GLU A 116 -0.06 9.98 31.90
CA GLU A 116 1.00 10.98 32.11
C GLU A 116 1.30 11.75 30.81
N GLY A 117 0.98 13.05 30.77
CA GLY A 117 1.09 13.86 29.55
C GLY A 117 0.06 13.51 28.46
N ILE A 118 -0.90 12.61 28.75
CA ILE A 118 -1.93 12.16 27.80
C ILE A 118 -3.29 12.69 28.26
N ASP A 119 -3.93 13.50 27.41
CA ASP A 119 -5.29 13.99 27.61
C ASP A 119 -6.07 13.98 26.30
N GLY A 120 -7.05 13.09 26.20
CA GLY A 120 -7.92 12.95 25.03
C GLY A 120 -8.72 14.21 24.67
N ARG A 121 -8.79 15.21 25.55
CA ARG A 121 -9.40 16.53 25.25
C ARG A 121 -8.53 17.38 24.33
N HIS A 122 -7.23 17.09 24.25
CA HIS A 122 -6.26 17.80 23.42
C HIS A 122 -5.81 17.01 22.19
N ILE A 123 -6.30 15.78 22.03
CA ILE A 123 -6.00 14.92 20.87
C ILE A 123 -7.22 14.92 19.96
N THR A 124 -7.05 15.24 18.67
CA THR A 124 -8.13 15.20 17.68
C THR A 124 -8.15 13.88 16.90
N VAL A 125 -9.29 13.55 16.29
CA VAL A 125 -9.41 12.39 15.40
C VAL A 125 -8.42 12.46 14.24
N ARG A 126 -8.20 13.66 13.67
CA ARG A 126 -7.21 13.91 12.62
C ARG A 126 -5.81 13.52 13.07
N GLN A 127 -5.42 13.88 14.28
CA GLN A 127 -4.10 13.57 14.82
C GLN A 127 -3.89 12.07 15.03
N LEU A 128 -4.95 11.31 15.37
CA LEU A 128 -4.88 9.84 15.39
C LEU A 128 -4.56 9.29 13.99
N LEU A 129 -5.32 9.69 12.97
CA LEU A 129 -5.13 9.20 11.60
C LEU A 129 -3.77 9.60 11.01
N GLN A 130 -3.21 10.72 11.46
CA GLN A 130 -1.94 11.27 10.99
C GLN A 130 -0.72 10.85 11.81
N HIS A 131 -0.88 10.07 12.88
CA HIS A 131 0.22 9.68 13.78
C HIS A 131 0.90 10.89 14.46
N THR A 132 0.13 11.93 14.77
CA THR A 132 0.61 13.17 15.41
C THR A 132 -0.03 13.38 16.79
N SER A 133 -0.66 12.37 17.37
CA SER A 133 -1.33 12.46 18.68
C SER A 133 -0.39 12.51 19.88
N GLY A 134 0.85 12.02 19.73
CA GLY A 134 1.77 11.80 20.84
C GLY A 134 1.49 10.54 21.68
N LEU A 135 0.49 9.74 21.31
CA LEU A 135 0.18 8.49 22.03
C LEU A 135 1.32 7.47 21.89
N PRO A 136 1.79 6.87 23.01
CA PRO A 136 2.78 5.81 22.97
C PRO A 136 2.25 4.58 22.21
N ASP A 137 3.15 3.82 21.59
CA ASP A 137 2.79 2.55 20.96
C ASP A 137 2.67 1.46 22.03
N TYR A 138 1.58 0.68 22.01
CA TYR A 138 1.40 -0.43 22.96
C TYR A 138 2.44 -1.54 22.77
N GLU A 139 3.13 -1.59 21.62
CA GLU A 139 4.18 -2.58 21.30
C GLU A 139 5.57 -2.18 21.86
N ALA A 140 5.68 -1.05 22.55
CA ALA A 140 6.96 -0.49 23.01
C ALA A 140 7.70 -1.36 24.03
N ASP A 141 6.97 -2.10 24.87
CA ASP A 141 7.57 -2.91 25.94
C ASP A 141 7.83 -4.37 25.55
N ASP A 142 6.89 -4.99 24.83
CA ASP A 142 6.97 -6.42 24.50
C ASP A 142 6.06 -6.77 23.32
N THR A 143 6.62 -6.59 22.13
CA THR A 143 5.93 -6.93 20.87
C THR A 143 5.55 -8.41 20.82
N ASP A 144 6.40 -9.31 21.29
CA ASP A 144 6.18 -10.76 21.19
C ASP A 144 5.08 -11.24 22.13
N ALA A 145 4.98 -10.72 23.35
CA ALA A 145 3.89 -11.04 24.27
C ALA A 145 2.53 -10.54 23.77
N ILE A 146 2.50 -9.45 23.00
CA ILE A 146 1.27 -8.89 22.45
C ILE A 146 0.86 -9.64 21.17
N LEU A 147 1.83 -9.93 20.30
CA LEU A 147 1.59 -10.71 19.07
C LEU A 147 1.34 -12.20 19.35
N GLY A 148 1.85 -12.74 20.45
CA GLY A 148 1.65 -14.13 20.88
C GLY A 148 0.28 -14.42 21.49
N ARG A 149 -0.48 -13.39 21.90
CA ARG A 149 -1.81 -13.57 22.51
C ARG A 149 -2.89 -13.83 21.47
N ARG A 150 -3.68 -14.88 21.66
CA ARG A 150 -4.75 -15.32 20.75
C ARG A 150 -5.84 -14.28 20.49
N TYR A 151 -6.09 -13.40 21.45
CA TYR A 151 -7.01 -12.29 21.34
C TYR A 151 -6.73 -11.30 22.47
N LEU A 152 -6.89 -10.00 22.18
CA LEU A 152 -6.80 -8.91 23.14
C LEU A 152 -7.96 -7.97 22.88
N GLU A 153 -8.72 -7.64 23.93
CA GLU A 153 -9.75 -6.62 23.82
C GLU A 153 -9.09 -5.26 23.50
N PRO A 154 -9.66 -4.44 22.59
CA PRO A 154 -9.10 -3.14 22.26
C PRO A 154 -8.86 -2.24 23.49
N ARG A 155 -9.65 -2.42 24.55
CA ARG A 155 -9.46 -1.69 25.81
C ARG A 155 -8.19 -2.10 26.54
N ASP A 156 -7.89 -3.39 26.62
CA ASP A 156 -6.68 -3.91 27.28
C ASP A 156 -5.41 -3.45 26.54
N ILE A 157 -5.48 -3.39 25.21
CA ILE A 157 -4.40 -2.86 24.37
C ILE A 157 -4.18 -1.38 24.65
N LEU A 158 -5.26 -0.59 24.70
CA LEU A 158 -5.17 0.83 25.03
C LEU A 158 -4.61 1.05 26.43
N ASP A 159 -5.06 0.28 27.43
CA ASP A 159 -4.57 0.38 28.81
C ASP A 159 -3.09 0.04 28.91
N THR A 160 -2.56 -0.80 28.01
CA THR A 160 -1.13 -1.04 27.89
C THR A 160 -0.36 0.19 27.42
N ALA A 161 -0.82 0.85 26.35
CA ALA A 161 -0.20 2.10 25.91
C ALA A 161 -0.26 3.19 26.99
N LEU A 162 -1.40 3.33 27.70
CA LEU A 162 -1.62 4.41 28.66
C LEU A 162 -0.80 4.29 29.96
N ARG A 163 -0.08 3.17 30.18
CA ARG A 163 0.93 3.06 31.25
C ARG A 163 2.19 3.88 30.96
N HIS A 164 2.41 4.26 29.70
CA HIS A 164 3.53 5.08 29.29
C HIS A 164 3.12 6.55 29.20
N LYS A 165 4.08 7.44 29.47
CA LYS A 165 3.89 8.87 29.22
C LYS A 165 3.75 9.16 27.73
N ALA A 166 3.13 10.29 27.40
CA ALA A 166 3.09 10.79 26.03
C ALA A 166 4.50 10.93 25.43
N ALA A 167 4.64 10.58 24.15
CA ALA A 167 5.89 10.75 23.40
C ALA A 167 6.19 12.23 23.13
N PHE A 168 5.15 13.03 22.88
CA PHE A 168 5.21 14.47 22.63
C PHE A 168 3.80 15.09 22.75
N PRO A 169 3.67 16.42 22.89
CA PRO A 169 2.36 17.07 22.88
C PRO A 169 1.60 16.87 21.56
N PRO A 170 0.25 16.74 21.57
CA PRO A 170 -0.52 16.51 20.36
C PRO A 170 -0.27 17.58 19.28
N GLY A 171 0.01 17.14 18.06
CA GLY A 171 0.22 17.98 16.88
C GLY A 171 1.62 18.58 16.72
N THR A 172 2.53 18.39 17.69
CA THR A 172 3.86 19.03 17.64
C THR A 172 4.94 18.18 16.96
N SER A 173 4.69 16.89 16.73
CA SER A 173 5.63 15.96 16.07
C SER A 173 4.87 14.81 15.41
N TRP A 174 5.62 13.87 14.83
CA TRP A 174 5.12 12.66 14.21
C TRP A 174 5.83 11.44 14.80
N ALA A 175 5.06 10.43 15.20
CA ALA A 175 5.57 9.09 15.47
C ALA A 175 4.50 8.06 15.15
N TYR A 176 4.88 7.06 14.37
CA TYR A 176 4.03 5.92 14.13
C TYR A 176 3.66 5.26 15.47
N SER A 177 2.35 5.06 15.68
CA SER A 177 1.84 4.39 16.87
C SER A 177 0.57 3.63 16.53
N ASN A 178 0.58 2.31 16.75
CA ASN A 178 -0.55 1.43 16.55
C ASN A 178 -1.73 1.80 17.46
N THR A 179 -1.45 2.34 18.65
CA THR A 179 -2.45 2.85 19.61
C THR A 179 -3.41 3.85 18.98
N ASN A 180 -2.94 4.68 18.04
CA ASN A 180 -3.81 5.61 17.32
C ASN A 180 -5.00 4.92 16.64
N TYR A 181 -4.75 3.76 16.04
CA TYR A 181 -5.77 3.02 15.30
C TYR A 181 -6.63 2.12 16.18
N VAL A 182 -6.14 1.78 17.38
CA VAL A 182 -6.97 1.20 18.46
C VAL A 182 -7.99 2.23 18.92
N VAL A 183 -7.55 3.45 19.23
CA VAL A 183 -8.45 4.55 19.64
C VAL A 183 -9.44 4.89 18.52
N ALA A 184 -9.00 4.97 17.26
CA ALA A 184 -9.90 5.19 16.12
C ALA A 184 -10.96 4.09 16.01
N GLY A 185 -10.59 2.82 16.23
CA GLY A 185 -11.54 1.70 16.28
C GLY A 185 -12.56 1.82 17.40
N LEU A 186 -12.14 2.23 18.60
CA LEU A 186 -13.03 2.48 19.74
C LEU A 186 -14.01 3.64 19.46
N ILE A 187 -13.56 4.71 18.79
CA ILE A 187 -14.45 5.80 18.35
C ILE A 187 -15.51 5.27 17.39
N VAL A 188 -15.11 4.50 16.37
CA VAL A 188 -16.04 3.87 15.43
C VAL A 188 -17.06 3.04 16.19
N GLN A 189 -16.61 2.18 17.12
CA GLN A 189 -17.50 1.33 17.90
C GLN A 189 -18.48 2.13 18.74
N LYS A 190 -18.02 3.19 19.40
CA LYS A 190 -18.86 4.05 20.22
C LYS A 190 -19.91 4.80 19.41
N VAL A 191 -19.52 5.34 18.25
CA VAL A 191 -20.41 6.13 17.38
C VAL A 191 -21.45 5.24 16.70
N THR A 192 -21.08 4.00 16.35
CA THR A 192 -21.92 3.09 15.56
C THR A 192 -22.69 2.06 16.37
N GLY A 193 -22.26 1.79 17.60
CA GLY A 193 -22.78 0.70 18.43
C GLY A 193 -22.32 -0.68 17.96
N ARG A 194 -21.35 -0.78 17.04
CA ARG A 194 -20.89 -2.03 16.43
C ARG A 194 -19.37 -2.15 16.47
N PRO A 195 -18.80 -3.35 16.67
CA PRO A 195 -17.35 -3.54 16.60
C PRO A 195 -16.75 -3.03 15.28
N LEU A 196 -15.52 -2.51 15.33
CA LEU A 196 -14.80 -2.04 14.14
C LEU A 196 -14.76 -3.09 13.02
N ALA A 197 -14.60 -4.37 13.38
CA ALA A 197 -14.59 -5.48 12.43
C ALA A 197 -15.90 -5.58 11.62
N GLU A 198 -17.07 -5.40 12.27
CA GLU A 198 -18.36 -5.37 11.59
C GLU A 198 -18.52 -4.15 10.69
N GLU A 199 -18.04 -2.99 11.13
CA GLU A 199 -18.10 -1.76 10.35
C GLU A 199 -17.22 -1.86 9.10
N ILE A 200 -16.02 -2.43 9.21
CA ILE A 200 -15.15 -2.70 8.06
C ILE A 200 -15.80 -3.72 7.11
N ASP A 201 -16.42 -4.78 7.63
CA ASP A 201 -17.12 -5.75 6.81
C ASP A 201 -18.28 -5.12 6.03
N ARG A 202 -19.18 -4.45 6.75
CA ARG A 202 -20.40 -3.86 6.19
C ARG A 202 -20.11 -2.73 5.21
N ARG A 203 -19.14 -1.88 5.51
CA ARG A 203 -18.92 -0.63 4.77
C ARG A 203 -17.86 -0.73 3.68
N VAL A 204 -16.96 -1.72 3.76
CA VAL A 204 -15.82 -1.84 2.84
C VAL A 204 -15.79 -3.21 2.18
N ILE A 205 -15.71 -4.30 2.95
CA ILE A 205 -15.48 -5.65 2.41
C ILE A 205 -16.66 -6.11 1.54
N ARG A 206 -17.88 -6.08 2.08
CA ARG A 206 -19.08 -6.56 1.37
C ARG A 206 -19.42 -5.70 0.15
N PRO A 207 -19.45 -4.36 0.22
CA PRO A 207 -19.76 -3.52 -0.95
C PRO A 207 -18.75 -3.68 -2.09
N LEU A 208 -17.47 -3.91 -1.76
CA LEU A 208 -16.42 -4.14 -2.77
C LEU A 208 -16.32 -5.60 -3.23
N GLY A 209 -17.13 -6.51 -2.69
CA GLY A 209 -17.11 -7.92 -3.05
C GLY A 209 -15.81 -8.63 -2.70
N LEU A 210 -15.12 -8.21 -1.62
CA LEU A 210 -13.86 -8.79 -1.16
C LEU A 210 -14.10 -10.10 -0.41
N ARG A 211 -14.58 -11.14 -1.11
CA ARG A 211 -15.04 -12.43 -0.56
C ARG A 211 -14.01 -13.23 0.25
N HIS A 212 -12.77 -12.79 0.20
CA HIS A 212 -11.61 -13.48 0.75
C HIS A 212 -10.80 -12.59 1.69
N THR A 213 -11.44 -11.52 2.19
CA THR A 213 -10.91 -10.57 3.16
C THR A 213 -11.83 -10.54 4.36
N TYR A 214 -11.32 -10.75 5.56
CA TYR A 214 -12.14 -10.77 6.79
C TYR A 214 -11.29 -10.49 8.04
N PHE A 215 -11.95 -10.05 9.11
CA PHE A 215 -11.36 -10.05 10.46
C PHE A 215 -11.52 -11.45 11.08
N PRO A 216 -10.44 -12.06 11.61
CA PRO A 216 -10.55 -13.31 12.34
C PRO A 216 -11.49 -13.16 13.55
N ALA A 217 -12.37 -14.14 13.75
CA ALA A 217 -13.24 -14.18 14.92
C ALA A 217 -12.45 -14.63 16.17
N PRO A 218 -12.85 -14.20 17.39
CA PRO A 218 -12.29 -14.74 18.62
C PRO A 218 -12.43 -16.28 18.63
N GLY A 219 -11.33 -16.99 18.90
CA GLY A 219 -11.34 -18.45 19.02
C GLY A 219 -11.04 -19.23 17.74
N ASP A 220 -10.86 -18.59 16.57
CA ASP A 220 -10.49 -19.28 15.33
C ASP A 220 -9.17 -20.09 15.52
N THR A 221 -9.28 -21.43 15.52
CA THR A 221 -8.25 -22.39 16.04
C THR A 221 -7.02 -22.56 15.18
N ASN A 222 -7.00 -21.96 13.99
CA ASN A 222 -5.81 -21.96 13.14
C ASN A 222 -4.84 -20.80 13.45
N ASN A 223 -4.89 -20.16 14.63
CA ASN A 223 -3.98 -19.04 14.95
C ASN A 223 -3.90 -18.58 16.43
N PRO A 224 -2.71 -18.27 16.97
CA PRO A 224 -2.48 -17.25 18.02
C PRO A 224 -2.30 -15.83 17.42
N GLY A 225 -2.69 -14.74 18.12
CA GLY A 225 -2.40 -13.33 17.75
C GLY A 225 -3.59 -12.34 17.64
N THR A 226 -3.31 -11.03 17.79
CA THR A 226 -4.18 -9.82 17.69
C THR A 226 -5.13 -9.80 16.47
N PRO A 227 -6.26 -9.06 16.50
CA PRO A 227 -7.21 -9.01 15.38
C PRO A 227 -6.68 -8.08 14.27
N LEU A 228 -6.00 -8.66 13.29
CA LEU A 228 -5.60 -7.98 12.04
C LEU A 228 -6.43 -8.54 10.89
N LEU A 229 -6.77 -7.71 9.88
CA LEU A 229 -7.43 -8.23 8.68
C LEU A 229 -6.58 -9.33 8.05
N ARG A 230 -7.25 -10.38 7.58
CA ARG A 230 -6.69 -11.35 6.65
C ARG A 230 -7.15 -11.01 5.25
N ALA A 231 -6.26 -11.17 4.27
CA ALA A 231 -6.60 -11.19 2.85
C ALA A 231 -6.02 -12.47 2.24
N THR A 232 -6.79 -13.11 1.36
CA THR A 232 -6.32 -14.29 0.62
C THR A 232 -5.59 -13.84 -0.64
N THR A 233 -4.44 -14.45 -0.90
CA THR A 233 -3.83 -14.49 -2.22
C THR A 233 -4.45 -15.66 -2.97
N ARG A 234 -5.46 -15.42 -3.81
CA ARG A 234 -6.05 -16.46 -4.67
C ARG A 234 -5.79 -16.14 -6.14
N THR A 235 -5.19 -17.09 -6.85
CA THR A 235 -4.73 -16.96 -8.25
C THR A 235 -5.83 -17.14 -9.30
N ARG A 236 -7.10 -17.39 -8.93
CA ARG A 236 -8.17 -17.59 -9.92
C ARG A 236 -8.85 -16.28 -10.32
N ARG A 237 -8.57 -15.87 -11.57
CA ARG A 237 -9.26 -14.87 -12.42
C ARG A 237 -10.40 -14.12 -11.70
N ALA A 238 -10.07 -12.97 -11.10
CA ALA A 238 -11.09 -12.06 -10.58
C ALA A 238 -12.01 -11.61 -11.73
N PRO A 239 -13.35 -11.64 -11.59
CA PRO A 239 -14.20 -10.84 -12.46
C PRO A 239 -13.90 -9.37 -12.19
N ARG A 240 -13.77 -8.58 -13.28
CA ARG A 240 -13.42 -7.15 -13.34
C ARG A 240 -13.56 -6.40 -12.01
N ALA A 241 -12.42 -6.10 -11.37
CA ALA A 241 -12.37 -5.17 -10.26
C ALA A 241 -12.69 -3.74 -10.76
N ALA A 242 -13.51 -3.01 -10.02
CA ALA A 242 -13.71 -1.59 -10.24
C ALA A 242 -12.38 -0.86 -10.02
N THR A 243 -11.88 -0.21 -11.07
CA THR A 243 -10.66 0.58 -11.03
C THR A 243 -10.95 1.93 -10.37
N PHE A 244 -10.39 2.17 -9.18
CA PHE A 244 -10.28 3.52 -8.63
C PHE A 244 -8.95 4.11 -9.04
N THR A 245 -8.98 5.06 -9.97
CA THR A 245 -7.82 5.87 -10.37
C THR A 245 -7.71 7.05 -9.42
N THR A 246 -6.69 7.08 -8.56
CA THR A 246 -6.29 8.34 -7.89
C THR A 246 -5.38 9.10 -8.85
N SER A 247 -5.93 10.07 -9.58
CA SER A 247 -5.15 11.02 -10.35
C SER A 247 -4.55 12.08 -9.42
N THR A 248 -3.23 12.06 -9.22
CA THR A 248 -2.51 13.18 -8.60
C THR A 248 -2.50 14.36 -9.58
N PRO A 249 -3.05 15.54 -9.25
CA PRO A 249 -2.94 16.69 -10.14
C PRO A 249 -1.48 17.18 -10.13
N GLN A 250 -0.78 17.05 -11.26
CA GLN A 250 0.48 17.77 -11.47
C GLN A 250 0.15 19.27 -11.57
N ARG A 251 0.63 20.06 -10.60
CA ARG A 251 0.65 21.52 -10.71
C ARG A 251 1.59 21.92 -11.87
N PRO A 252 1.16 22.79 -12.80
CA PRO A 252 2.05 23.34 -13.80
C PRO A 252 3.05 24.30 -13.15
N GLY A 253 4.32 24.17 -13.53
CA GLY A 253 5.43 24.98 -13.01
C GLY A 253 5.21 26.47 -13.24
N ARG A 254 5.46 27.26 -12.19
CA ARG A 254 5.55 28.71 -12.29
C ARG A 254 6.74 29.07 -13.20
N ARG A 255 6.45 29.73 -14.33
CA ARG A 255 7.46 30.49 -15.06
C ARG A 255 7.80 31.74 -14.24
N ALA A 256 9.09 31.93 -13.96
CA ALA A 256 9.61 33.18 -13.45
C ALA A 256 9.39 34.29 -14.50
N ARG A 257 8.87 35.41 -14.04
CA ARG A 257 9.09 36.75 -14.60
C ARG A 257 9.58 37.61 -13.45
#